data_AF-A0A383BT66-F1
#
_entry.id   AF-A0A383BT66-F1
#
_cell.length_a   1.000
_cell.length_b   1.000
_cell.length_c   1.000
_cell.angle_alpha   90.00
_cell.angle_beta   90.00
_cell.angle_gamma   90.00
#
_symmetry.space_group_name_H-M   'P 1'
#
loop_
_entity.id
_entity.type
_entity.pdbx_description
1 polymer ?
#
loop_
_entity_poly.entity_id
_entity_poly.type
_entity_poly.pdbx_seq_one_letter_code
_entity_poly.pdbx_strand_id
1 'polypeptide(L)'
;MNRRSLIKKASLGVIGLSMPGCGISKSLGQLESRETMRSLNLFGTILWPVNILRDRIIRTTVGLRPHRPSGFVVKPEKHDSKTIIHNYGHG
;
A
#
# COMPACT_ATOMS: atom_id res chain seq x y z
N MET A 1 -25.05 42.46 -16.00
CA MET A 1 -25.27 41.07 -16.48
C MET A 1 -26.77 40.78 -16.46
N ASN A 2 -27.39 40.56 -17.63
CA ASN A 2 -28.86 40.49 -17.75
C ASN A 2 -29.43 39.16 -17.22
N ARG A 3 -30.40 39.20 -16.30
CA ARG A 3 -31.10 38.00 -15.77
C ARG A 3 -31.65 37.07 -16.86
N ARG A 4 -32.11 37.66 -17.97
CA ARG A 4 -32.59 36.92 -19.15
C ARG A 4 -31.47 36.17 -19.89
N SER A 5 -30.26 36.72 -19.89
CA SER A 5 -29.08 36.06 -20.46
C SER A 5 -28.64 34.87 -19.60
N LEU A 6 -28.75 34.99 -18.26
CA LEU A 6 -28.46 33.91 -17.33
C LEU A 6 -29.42 32.72 -17.53
N ILE A 7 -30.73 32.97 -17.60
CA ILE A 7 -31.75 31.92 -17.77
C ILE A 7 -31.56 31.20 -19.13
N LYS A 8 -31.33 31.95 -20.22
CA LYS A 8 -31.10 31.36 -21.55
C LYS A 8 -29.86 30.47 -21.62
N LYS A 9 -28.80 30.82 -20.86
CA LYS A 9 -27.57 30.02 -20.80
C LYS A 9 -27.73 28.80 -19.89
N ALA A 10 -28.43 28.95 -18.77
CA ALA A 10 -28.71 27.85 -17.84
C ALA A 10 -29.56 26.75 -18.48
N SER A 11 -30.59 27.11 -19.26
CA SER A 11 -31.45 26.14 -19.95
C SER A 11 -30.71 25.28 -20.99
N LEU A 12 -29.67 25.82 -21.64
CA LEU A 12 -28.85 25.07 -22.59
C LEU A 12 -27.96 24.03 -21.89
N GLY A 13 -27.46 24.33 -20.68
CA GLY A 13 -26.58 23.42 -19.93
C GLY A 13 -27.30 22.19 -19.37
N VAL A 14 -28.58 22.31 -19.01
CA VAL A 14 -29.36 21.21 -18.43
C VAL A 14 -29.76 20.17 -19.49
N ILE A 15 -30.05 20.58 -20.72
CA ILE A 15 -30.40 19.64 -21.81
C ILE A 15 -29.22 18.73 -22.17
N GLY A 16 -27.98 19.23 -22.06
CA GLY A 16 -26.77 18.43 -22.28
C GLY A 16 -26.53 17.32 -21.25
N LEU A 17 -27.18 17.41 -20.07
CA LEU A 17 -27.08 16.42 -18.99
C LEU A 17 -28.15 15.32 -19.09
N SER A 18 -29.23 15.53 -19.85
CA SER A 18 -30.33 14.56 -19.99
C SER A 18 -30.14 13.57 -21.15
N MET A 19 -29.14 13.78 -22.02
CA MET A 19 -28.77 12.76 -23.01
C MET A 19 -27.63 11.90 -22.44
N PRO A 20 -27.86 10.58 -22.22
CA PRO A 20 -26.78 9.65 -21.91
C PRO A 20 -25.92 9.45 -23.16
N GLY A 21 -25.04 10.40 -23.45
CA GLY A 21 -23.97 10.20 -24.41
C GLY A 21 -22.99 9.18 -23.82
N CYS A 22 -22.69 8.12 -24.57
CA CYS A 22 -21.83 6.99 -24.18
C CYS A 22 -20.35 7.36 -23.91
N GLY A 23 -20.04 8.65 -23.68
CA GLY A 23 -18.71 9.18 -23.41
C GLY A 23 -18.58 10.03 -22.14
N ILE A 24 -19.67 10.48 -21.51
CA ILE A 24 -19.60 11.35 -20.31
C ILE A 24 -19.32 10.54 -19.04
N SER A 25 -19.81 9.30 -18.97
CA SER A 25 -19.53 8.37 -17.85
C SER A 25 -18.04 8.09 -17.69
N LYS A 26 -17.25 8.17 -18.78
CA LYS A 26 -15.78 8.06 -18.72
C LYS A 26 -15.14 9.27 -18.05
N SER A 27 -15.70 10.48 -18.15
CA SER A 27 -15.08 11.69 -17.58
C SER A 27 -15.34 11.86 -16.08
N LEU A 28 -16.54 11.51 -15.59
CA LEU A 28 -16.86 11.57 -14.17
C LEU A 28 -16.24 10.40 -13.37
N GLY A 29 -16.19 9.19 -13.95
CA GLY A 29 -15.50 8.04 -13.34
C GLY A 29 -13.96 8.12 -13.38
N GLN A 30 -13.40 9.03 -14.20
CA GLN A 30 -11.94 9.25 -14.28
C GLN A 30 -11.42 10.35 -13.35
N LEU A 31 -12.30 11.17 -12.76
CA LEU A 31 -11.89 12.19 -11.79
C LEU A 31 -11.63 11.61 -10.39
N GLU A 32 -12.24 10.46 -10.05
CA GLU A 32 -12.07 9.85 -8.72
C GLU A 32 -10.92 8.83 -8.61
N SER A 33 -10.23 8.49 -9.70
CA SER A 33 -9.30 7.34 -9.72
C SER A 33 -7.87 7.66 -10.18
N ARG A 34 -7.50 8.94 -10.31
CA ARG A 34 -6.08 9.33 -10.43
C ARG A 34 -5.48 9.67 -9.07
N GLU A 35 -5.55 8.73 -8.13
CA GLU A 35 -4.53 8.66 -7.09
C GLU A 35 -3.21 8.42 -7.80
N THR A 36 -2.45 9.50 -7.93
CA THR A 36 -1.18 9.52 -8.62
C THR A 36 -0.26 8.61 -7.82
N MET A 37 -0.03 7.42 -8.37
CA MET A 37 0.87 6.42 -7.82
C MET A 37 2.27 7.03 -7.80
N ARG A 38 2.61 7.72 -6.70
CA ARG A 38 3.89 8.42 -6.53
C ARG A 38 4.96 7.35 -6.41
N SER A 39 5.61 7.06 -7.53
CA SER A 39 6.83 6.28 -7.51
C SER A 39 7.92 7.07 -6.81
N LEU A 40 8.49 6.49 -5.76
CA LEU A 40 9.67 7.03 -5.13
C LEU A 40 10.88 6.50 -5.89
N ASN A 41 11.71 7.40 -6.40
CA ASN A 41 13.02 7.03 -6.93
C ASN A 41 13.99 6.95 -5.75
N LEU A 42 14.30 5.73 -5.32
CA LEU A 42 15.25 5.47 -4.24
C LEU A 42 16.43 4.69 -4.82
N PHE A 43 17.63 5.25 -4.70
CA PHE A 43 18.88 4.66 -5.24
C PHE A 43 18.79 4.26 -6.73
N GLY A 44 18.14 5.09 -7.56
CA GLY A 44 18.02 4.82 -9.00
C GLY A 44 16.97 3.76 -9.37
N THR A 45 16.23 3.24 -8.39
CA THR A 45 15.13 2.29 -8.63
C THR A 45 13.79 2.97 -8.40
N ILE A 46 12.87 2.78 -9.35
CA ILE A 46 11.48 3.21 -9.23
C ILE A 46 10.76 2.18 -8.35
N LEU A 47 10.39 2.60 -7.14
CA LEU A 47 9.57 1.78 -6.25
C LEU A 47 8.10 2.02 -6.53
N TRP A 48 7.38 0.96 -6.87
CA TRP A 48 5.91 0.97 -6.92
C TRP A 48 5.35 0.86 -5.50
N PRO A 49 4.27 1.58 -5.18
CA PRO A 49 3.65 1.47 -3.87
C PRO A 49 3.08 0.06 -3.67
N VAL A 50 3.26 -0.46 -2.46
CA VAL A 50 2.71 -1.74 -2.06
C VAL A 50 1.20 -1.60 -1.85
N ASN A 51 0.42 -2.48 -2.47
CA ASN A 51 -1.03 -2.51 -2.30
C ASN A 51 -1.42 -3.25 -1.00
N ILE A 52 -1.71 -2.49 0.06
CA ILE A 52 -1.96 -3.01 1.40
C ILE A 52 -3.47 -2.99 1.66
N LEU A 53 -4.12 -4.17 1.63
CA LEU A 53 -5.52 -4.36 2.03
C LEU A 53 -5.66 -5.51 3.03
N ARG A 54 -6.71 -5.48 3.86
CA ARG A 54 -6.91 -6.44 4.96
C ARG A 54 -7.30 -7.83 4.47
N ASP A 55 -8.02 -7.90 3.36
CA ASP A 55 -8.38 -9.12 2.63
C ASP A 55 -7.17 -9.87 2.03
N ARG A 56 -6.00 -9.22 1.95
CA ARG A 56 -4.74 -9.83 1.47
C ARG A 56 -3.87 -10.44 2.58
N ILE A 57 -4.36 -10.49 3.83
CA ILE A 57 -3.64 -11.15 4.93
C ILE A 57 -3.68 -12.67 4.72
N ILE A 58 -2.53 -13.26 4.37
CA ILE A 58 -2.42 -14.71 4.11
C ILE A 58 -2.39 -15.56 5.39
N ARG A 59 -1.85 -15.01 6.49
CA ARG A 59 -1.74 -15.69 7.78
C ARG A 59 -1.44 -14.70 8.90
N THR A 60 -1.97 -14.98 10.09
CA THR A 60 -1.50 -14.42 11.35
C THR A 60 -0.83 -15.52 12.15
N THR A 61 0.33 -15.25 12.73
CA THR A 61 1.08 -16.22 13.54
C THR A 61 1.87 -15.50 14.61
N VAL A 62 2.26 -16.25 15.64
CA VAL A 62 3.11 -15.75 16.73
C VAL A 62 4.40 -16.57 16.74
N GLY A 63 5.53 -15.91 16.93
CA GLY A 63 6.83 -16.53 17.14
C GLY A 63 7.51 -15.92 18.37
N LEU A 64 8.12 -16.77 19.20
CA LEU A 64 8.92 -16.31 20.33
C LEU A 64 10.37 -16.15 19.89
N ARG A 65 10.95 -14.98 20.16
CA ARG A 65 12.38 -14.77 19.93
C ARG A 65 13.18 -15.50 21.01
N PRO A 66 14.25 -16.23 20.67
CA PRO A 66 15.13 -16.86 21.65
C PRO A 66 16.07 -15.81 22.27
N HIS A 67 15.48 -14.85 22.98
CA HIS A 67 16.19 -13.75 23.61
C HIS A 67 17.05 -14.24 24.78
N ARG A 68 18.25 -13.70 24.89
CA ARG A 68 19.16 -13.93 26.01
C ARG A 68 19.70 -12.58 26.48
N PRO A 69 19.57 -12.21 27.78
CA PRO A 69 20.01 -10.91 28.28
C PRO A 69 21.48 -10.59 27.99
N SER A 70 22.33 -11.61 28.05
CA SER A 70 23.77 -11.50 27.75
C SER A 70 24.12 -11.75 26.28
N GLY A 71 23.12 -11.81 25.38
CA GLY A 71 23.31 -11.91 23.94
C GLY A 71 23.63 -13.32 23.41
N PHE A 72 24.02 -13.33 22.13
CA PHE A 72 24.37 -14.49 21.31
C PHE A 72 25.54 -15.29 21.88
N VAL A 73 25.50 -16.61 21.74
CA VAL A 73 26.54 -17.54 22.21
C VAL A 73 26.99 -18.45 21.08
N VAL A 74 28.30 -18.39 20.79
CA VAL A 74 29.02 -19.43 20.04
C VAL A 74 30.26 -19.81 20.79
N LYS A 75 30.30 -21.05 21.31
CA LYS A 75 31.47 -21.55 22.04
C LYS A 75 31.48 -23.09 22.09
N PRO A 76 32.67 -23.72 22.17
CA PRO A 76 32.78 -25.12 22.50
C PRO A 76 32.61 -25.37 24.01
N GLU A 77 32.03 -26.52 24.37
CA GLU A 77 31.97 -27.05 25.72
C GLU A 77 32.26 -28.55 25.68
N LYS A 78 33.11 -29.05 26.59
CA LYS A 78 33.35 -30.48 26.74
C LYS A 78 32.29 -31.06 27.67
N HIS A 79 31.50 -32.00 27.15
CA HIS A 79 30.47 -32.72 27.89
C HIS A 79 30.74 -34.22 27.74
N ASP A 80 31.30 -34.82 28.79
CA ASP A 80 31.84 -36.19 28.80
C ASP A 80 32.81 -36.45 27.63
N SER A 81 32.52 -37.45 26.81
CA SER A 81 33.29 -37.79 25.62
C SER A 81 33.02 -36.87 24.43
N LYS A 82 31.99 -36.01 24.48
CA LYS A 82 31.56 -35.17 23.35
C LYS A 82 31.95 -33.71 23.51
N THR A 83 32.14 -33.04 22.38
CA THR A 83 32.29 -31.59 22.34
C THR A 83 30.99 -31.01 21.80
N ILE A 84 30.31 -30.18 22.59
CA ILE A 84 29.10 -29.46 22.19
C ILE A 84 29.52 -28.09 21.68
N ILE A 85 29.03 -27.70 20.52
CA ILE A 85 29.16 -26.33 20.03
C ILE A 85 27.85 -25.60 20.28
N HIS A 86 27.89 -24.66 21.21
CA HIS A 86 26.77 -23.76 21.44
C HIS A 86 26.60 -22.84 20.22
N ASN A 87 25.37 -22.62 19.79
CA ASN A 87 24.99 -21.66 18.75
C ASN A 87 23.54 -21.23 18.96
N TYR A 88 23.31 -20.32 19.92
CA TYR A 88 21.97 -19.90 20.34
C TYR A 88 21.95 -18.44 20.83
N GLY A 89 20.76 -17.89 21.05
CA GLY A 89 20.59 -16.49 21.52
C GLY A 89 20.51 -15.47 20.38
N HIS A 90 19.85 -15.83 19.28
CA HIS A 90 19.68 -14.97 18.09
C HIS A 90 18.52 -13.96 18.20
N GLY A 91 17.84 -13.92 19.36
CA GLY A 91 16.58 -13.22 19.57
C GLY A 91 16.66 -11.85 20.22
#